data_AF-A0A412CFS4-F1
#
_entry.id   AF-A0A412CFS4-F1
#
_cell.length_a   1.000
_cell.length_b   1.000
_cell.length_c   1.000
_cell.angle_alpha   90.00
_cell.angle_beta   90.00
_cell.angle_gamma   90.00
#
_symmetry.space_group_name_H-M   'P 1'
#
loop_
_entity.id
_entity.type
_entity.pdbx_description
1 polymer ?
#
loop_
_entity_poly.entity_id
_entity_poly.type
_entity_poly.pdbx_seq_one_letter_code
_entity_poly.pdbx_strand_id
1 'polypeptide(L)'
;MSFQENLKYYREKSGYRTAKDFADVLNIPYTSYVAYENKGREPKYEMLCKIADLLNVSTDDLLGRTSNIIGNKDDMLIRKIIKDIFDDCFAKNDFSFKITLVDIKNDMDIIVFNLVDLENNINYKINLAKDFVIYNINISEKAAKYQKKYDIFYSLLGLSIDTLVEEVNGLLDDENISNKEIKNLLAKKEKYIKYQQAVMKKATKFYNTSFAYYNNNDEM
;
A
#
# COMPACT_ATOMS: atom_id res chain seq x y z
N MET A 1 -8.70 13.29 -4.74
CA MET A 1 -8.81 14.55 -3.97
C MET A 1 -7.71 15.48 -4.41
N SER A 2 -8.05 16.76 -4.55
CA SER A 2 -7.12 17.86 -4.84
C SER A 2 -6.21 18.17 -3.65
N PHE A 3 -5.14 18.94 -3.88
CA PHE A 3 -4.23 19.37 -2.82
C PHE A 3 -4.96 20.09 -1.67
N GLN A 4 -5.91 20.95 -2.01
CA GLN A 4 -6.74 21.72 -1.08
C GLN A 4 -7.57 20.81 -0.16
N GLU A 5 -8.24 19.83 -0.74
CA GLU A 5 -9.05 18.85 -0.01
C GLU A 5 -8.18 18.00 0.91
N ASN A 6 -7.03 17.54 0.42
CA ASN A 6 -6.09 16.75 1.21
C ASN A 6 -5.49 17.57 2.36
N LEU A 7 -5.08 18.81 2.09
CA LEU A 7 -4.53 19.70 3.11
C LEU A 7 -5.52 19.92 4.26
N LYS A 8 -6.79 20.19 3.92
CA LYS A 8 -7.86 20.33 4.91
C LYS A 8 -8.08 19.04 5.68
N TYR A 9 -8.20 17.92 4.98
CA TYR A 9 -8.42 16.60 5.56
C TYR A 9 -7.32 16.23 6.57
N TYR A 10 -6.05 16.37 6.18
CA TYR A 10 -4.92 16.04 7.05
C TYR A 10 -4.75 17.03 8.20
N ARG A 11 -5.02 18.34 7.99
CA ARG A 11 -5.06 19.33 9.06
C ARG A 11 -6.05 18.91 10.16
N GLU A 12 -7.28 18.59 9.77
CA GLU A 12 -8.34 18.19 10.72
C GLU A 12 -8.00 16.86 11.40
N LYS A 13 -7.45 15.89 10.66
CA LYS A 13 -7.01 14.59 11.19
C LYS A 13 -5.89 14.72 12.22
N SER A 14 -5.00 15.69 12.05
CA SER A 14 -3.89 15.97 12.98
C SER A 14 -4.32 16.85 14.17
N GLY A 15 -5.62 17.10 14.34
CA GLY A 15 -6.19 17.78 15.52
C GLY A 15 -6.28 19.30 15.40
N TYR A 16 -5.84 19.88 14.29
CA TYR A 16 -5.94 21.33 14.05
C TYR A 16 -7.33 21.67 13.52
N ARG A 17 -8.22 22.09 14.42
CA ARG A 17 -9.63 22.34 14.09
C ARG A 17 -9.81 23.56 13.19
N THR A 18 -8.96 24.57 13.32
CA THR A 18 -9.07 25.78 12.50
C THR A 18 -7.84 26.01 11.64
N ALA A 19 -8.07 26.68 10.51
CA ALA A 19 -7.01 27.18 9.62
C ALA A 19 -6.09 28.19 10.32
N LYS A 20 -6.57 28.88 11.36
CA LYS A 20 -5.77 29.83 12.15
C LYS A 20 -4.76 29.09 13.02
N ASP A 21 -5.21 28.07 13.76
CA ASP A 21 -4.34 27.27 14.62
C ASP A 21 -3.17 26.68 13.83
N PHE A 22 -3.45 26.17 12.63
CA PHE A 22 -2.42 25.57 11.80
C PHE A 22 -1.50 26.61 11.13
N ALA A 23 -2.01 27.79 10.77
CA ALA A 23 -1.17 28.89 10.29
C ALA A 23 -0.16 29.36 11.36
N ASP A 24 -0.60 29.42 12.62
CA ASP A 24 0.23 29.80 13.76
C ASP A 24 1.36 28.77 13.98
N VAL A 25 1.04 27.47 13.92
CA VAL A 25 2.05 26.37 14.00
C VAL A 25 3.02 26.39 12.82
N LEU A 26 2.53 26.69 11.62
CA LEU A 26 3.38 26.85 10.44
C LEU A 26 4.26 28.11 10.49
N ASN A 27 3.98 29.04 11.42
CA ASN A 27 4.58 30.35 11.53
C ASN A 27 4.42 31.16 10.22
N ILE A 28 3.20 31.19 9.69
CA ILE A 28 2.84 31.98 8.49
C ILE A 28 1.59 32.81 8.73
N PRO A 29 1.38 33.91 7.99
CA PRO A 29 0.14 34.65 8.06
C PRO A 29 -1.07 33.76 7.77
N TYR A 30 -2.14 33.90 8.56
CA TYR A 30 -3.41 33.22 8.35
C TYR A 30 -3.92 33.33 6.90
N THR A 31 -3.79 34.52 6.30
CA THR A 31 -4.18 34.77 4.91
C THR A 31 -3.36 33.96 3.90
N SER A 32 -2.08 33.72 4.18
CA SER A 32 -1.22 32.86 3.36
C SER A 32 -1.66 31.41 3.44
N TYR A 33 -1.98 30.93 4.65
CA TYR A 33 -2.47 29.57 4.83
C TYR A 33 -3.82 29.32 4.14
N VAL A 34 -4.80 30.21 4.36
CA VAL A 34 -6.12 30.12 3.71
C VAL A 34 -6.00 30.17 2.19
N ALA A 35 -5.00 30.87 1.65
CA ALA A 35 -4.76 30.87 0.21
C ALA A 35 -4.36 29.47 -0.30
N TYR A 36 -3.62 28.69 0.49
CA TYR A 36 -3.28 27.32 0.16
C TYR A 36 -4.50 26.39 0.23
N GLU A 37 -5.25 26.44 1.34
CA GLU A 37 -6.38 25.53 1.55
C GLU A 37 -7.61 25.86 0.68
N ASN A 38 -7.90 27.15 0.44
CA ASN A 38 -9.19 27.56 -0.16
C ASN A 38 -9.08 28.30 -1.50
N LYS A 39 -7.91 28.86 -1.86
CA LYS A 39 -7.77 29.73 -3.04
C LYS A 39 -6.87 29.14 -4.14
N GLY A 40 -6.42 27.91 -3.98
CA GLY A 40 -5.55 27.22 -4.95
C GLY A 40 -4.19 27.87 -5.15
N ARG A 41 -3.71 28.66 -4.18
CA ARG A 41 -2.33 29.12 -4.18
C ARG A 41 -1.43 27.94 -3.81
N GLU A 42 -0.33 27.77 -4.53
CA GLU A 42 0.63 26.71 -4.25
C GLU A 42 1.63 27.16 -3.17
N PRO A 43 1.91 26.33 -2.15
CA PRO A 43 3.04 26.57 -1.25
C PRO A 43 4.35 26.37 -2.02
N LYS A 44 5.37 27.14 -1.66
CA LYS A 44 6.74 26.88 -2.14
C LYS A 44 7.22 25.52 -1.64
N TYR A 45 8.20 24.93 -2.33
CA TYR A 45 8.81 23.64 -2.00
C TYR A 45 9.06 23.45 -0.49
N GLU A 46 9.80 24.35 0.15
CA GLU A 46 10.11 24.26 1.58
C GLU A 46 8.86 24.27 2.48
N MET A 47 7.87 25.09 2.11
CA MET A 47 6.60 25.15 2.83
C MET A 47 5.77 23.89 2.63
N LEU A 48 5.77 23.30 1.43
CA LEU A 48 5.12 22.04 1.16
C LEU A 48 5.70 20.91 2.01
N CYS A 49 7.04 20.80 2.07
CA CYS A 49 7.72 19.83 2.93
C CYS A 49 7.38 20.07 4.41
N LYS A 50 7.44 21.32 4.88
CA LYS A 50 7.11 21.67 6.28
C LYS A 50 5.66 21.30 6.65
N ILE A 51 4.71 21.52 5.73
CA ILE A 51 3.31 21.12 5.91
C ILE A 51 3.20 19.60 6.03
N ALA A 52 3.88 18.86 5.15
CA ALA A 52 3.90 17.40 5.18
C ALA A 52 4.44 16.85 6.51
N ASP A 53 5.57 17.39 6.98
CA ASP A 53 6.20 17.01 8.24
C ASP A 53 5.30 17.28 9.45
N LEU A 54 4.69 18.48 9.53
CA LEU A 54 3.80 18.86 10.64
C LEU A 54 2.50 18.05 10.68
N LEU A 55 2.04 17.59 9.52
CA LEU A 55 0.85 16.74 9.41
C LEU A 55 1.18 15.25 9.49
N ASN A 56 2.47 14.88 9.55
CA ASN A 56 2.98 13.51 9.55
C ASN A 56 2.46 12.69 8.35
N VAL A 57 2.56 13.27 7.15
CA VAL A 57 2.16 12.67 5.87
C VAL A 57 3.25 12.90 4.83
N SER A 58 3.19 12.18 3.70
CA SER A 58 4.09 12.48 2.58
C SER A 58 3.60 13.68 1.76
N THR A 59 4.51 14.30 1.00
CA THR A 59 4.11 15.32 0.01
C THR A 59 3.21 14.74 -1.07
N ASP A 60 3.37 13.45 -1.39
CA ASP A 60 2.51 12.75 -2.33
C ASP A 60 1.08 12.60 -1.79
N ASP A 61 0.92 12.29 -0.50
CA ASP A 61 -0.40 12.28 0.15
C ASP A 61 -1.07 13.66 0.07
N LEU A 62 -0.33 14.74 0.34
CA LEU A 62 -0.85 16.11 0.20
C LEU A 62 -1.25 16.42 -1.25
N LEU A 63 -0.40 16.08 -2.21
CA LEU A 63 -0.65 16.34 -3.64
C LEU A 63 -1.69 15.39 -4.25
N GLY A 64 -2.21 14.42 -3.49
CA GLY A 64 -3.17 13.43 -3.97
C GLY A 64 -2.53 12.37 -4.87
N ARG A 65 -1.21 12.23 -4.82
CA ARG A 65 -0.40 11.21 -5.51
C ARG A 65 -0.24 9.96 -4.64
N THR A 66 -1.34 9.48 -4.06
CA THR A 66 -1.33 8.37 -3.08
C THR A 66 -0.99 6.99 -3.68
N SER A 67 -0.91 6.92 -5.00
CA SER A 67 -0.35 5.81 -5.76
C SER A 67 0.97 6.27 -6.34
N ASN A 68 2.01 5.45 -6.19
CA ASN A 68 3.21 5.52 -7.03
C ASN A 68 2.81 5.17 -8.47
N ILE A 69 1.98 6.00 -9.10
CA ILE A 69 1.52 5.82 -10.46
C ILE A 69 2.74 6.06 -11.32
N ILE A 70 3.20 5.01 -11.98
CA ILE A 70 4.19 5.16 -13.04
C ILE A 70 3.53 6.03 -14.12
N GLY A 71 4.11 7.20 -14.38
CA GLY A 71 3.63 8.06 -15.43
C GLY A 71 4.04 7.53 -16.80
N ASN A 72 3.26 7.85 -17.83
CA ASN A 72 3.60 7.51 -19.22
C ASN A 72 4.89 8.20 -19.73
N LYS A 73 5.51 9.08 -18.93
CA LYS A 73 6.76 9.77 -19.28
C LYS A 73 7.97 9.24 -18.51
N ASP A 74 7.79 8.27 -17.61
CA ASP A 74 8.85 7.79 -16.73
C ASP A 74 9.58 6.56 -17.30
N ASP A 75 10.07 6.65 -18.54
CA ASP A 75 10.68 5.52 -19.25
C ASP A 75 11.81 4.85 -18.46
N MET A 76 12.63 5.66 -17.77
CA MET A 76 13.73 5.14 -16.96
C MET A 76 13.22 4.28 -15.80
N LEU A 77 12.12 4.69 -15.16
CA LEU A 77 11.48 3.94 -14.09
C LEU A 77 10.79 2.68 -14.64
N ILE A 78 10.08 2.78 -15.75
CA ILE A 78 9.44 1.65 -16.45
C ILE A 78 10.50 0.58 -16.77
N ARG A 79 11.62 0.99 -17.38
CA ARG A 79 12.74 0.10 -17.71
C ARG A 79 13.29 -0.60 -16.48
N LYS A 80 13.50 0.15 -15.39
CA LYS A 80 14.02 -0.38 -14.13
C LYS A 80 13.07 -1.43 -13.55
N ILE A 81 11.78 -1.10 -13.42
CA ILE A 81 10.78 -2.00 -12.83
C ILE A 81 10.66 -3.30 -13.64
N ILE A 82 10.53 -3.20 -14.97
CA ILE A 82 10.44 -4.37 -15.84
C ILE A 82 11.68 -5.25 -15.70
N LYS A 83 12.87 -4.64 -15.70
CA LYS A 83 14.12 -5.37 -15.57
C LYS A 83 14.22 -6.08 -14.22
N ASP A 84 13.97 -5.36 -13.13
CA ASP A 84 14.02 -5.91 -11.78
C ASP A 84 13.05 -7.09 -11.63
N ILE A 85 11.81 -6.98 -12.16
CA ILE A 85 10.82 -8.06 -12.16
C ILE A 85 11.32 -9.28 -12.95
N PHE A 86 11.80 -9.08 -14.18
CA PHE A 86 12.25 -10.19 -15.02
C PHE A 86 13.48 -10.87 -14.43
N ASP A 87 14.48 -10.10 -13.98
CA ASP A 87 15.68 -10.64 -13.36
C ASP A 87 15.32 -11.46 -12.11
N ASP A 88 14.44 -10.96 -11.25
CA ASP A 88 13.99 -11.68 -10.05
C ASP A 88 13.17 -12.94 -10.37
N CYS A 89 12.22 -12.85 -11.32
CA CYS A 89 11.32 -13.96 -11.65
C CYS A 89 12.05 -15.07 -12.39
N PHE A 90 12.89 -14.73 -13.38
CA PHE A 90 13.66 -15.72 -14.14
C PHE A 90 14.83 -16.31 -13.34
N ALA A 91 15.39 -15.61 -12.35
CA ALA A 91 16.43 -16.18 -11.48
C ALA A 91 15.91 -17.24 -10.52
N LYS A 92 14.61 -17.18 -10.15
CA LYS A 92 14.01 -18.04 -9.13
C LYS A 92 13.32 -19.29 -9.69
N ASN A 93 13.23 -19.43 -11.01
CA ASN A 93 12.43 -20.47 -11.64
C ASN A 93 13.08 -20.95 -12.94
N ASP A 94 12.97 -22.26 -13.22
CA ASP A 94 13.35 -22.84 -14.50
C ASP A 94 12.20 -22.67 -15.50
N PHE A 95 12.26 -21.58 -16.28
CA PHE A 95 11.34 -21.35 -17.40
C PHE A 95 11.96 -21.86 -18.69
N SER A 96 11.16 -22.47 -19.58
CA SER A 96 11.56 -22.82 -20.95
C SER A 96 11.66 -21.60 -21.88
N PHE A 97 11.31 -20.42 -21.39
CA PHE A 97 11.38 -19.18 -22.14
C PHE A 97 11.93 -18.03 -21.27
N LYS A 98 12.47 -17.01 -21.93
CA LYS A 98 12.89 -15.75 -21.31
C LYS A 98 12.29 -14.57 -22.05
N ILE A 99 11.90 -13.54 -21.31
CA ILE A 99 11.44 -12.27 -21.89
C ILE A 99 12.45 -11.18 -21.51
N THR A 100 12.85 -10.37 -22.49
CA THR A 100 13.71 -9.21 -22.25
C THR A 100 13.10 -7.95 -22.84
N LEU A 101 13.27 -6.83 -22.13
CA LEU A 101 12.91 -5.53 -22.65
C LEU A 101 13.93 -5.11 -23.72
N VAL A 102 13.44 -4.80 -24.91
CA VAL A 102 14.28 -4.32 -26.02
C VAL A 102 14.24 -2.80 -26.06
N ASP A 103 13.05 -2.21 -26.11
CA ASP A 103 12.91 -0.76 -26.27
C ASP A 103 11.56 -0.22 -25.79
N ILE A 104 11.48 1.10 -25.62
CA ILE A 104 10.26 1.87 -25.39
C ILE A 104 10.21 2.93 -26.49
N LYS A 105 9.24 2.81 -27.39
CA LYS A 105 9.07 3.68 -28.56
C LYS A 105 7.96 4.68 -28.31
N ASN A 106 8.33 5.86 -27.83
CA ASN A 106 7.40 6.90 -27.41
C ASN A 106 6.60 7.52 -28.56
N ASP A 107 7.16 7.54 -29.76
CA ASP A 107 6.49 8.00 -30.98
C ASP A 107 5.31 7.11 -31.38
N MET A 108 5.35 5.84 -30.97
CA MET A 108 4.32 4.82 -31.25
C MET A 108 3.54 4.40 -30.01
N ASP A 109 3.84 4.94 -28.82
CA ASP A 109 3.29 4.52 -27.53
C ASP A 109 3.35 2.99 -27.31
N ILE A 110 4.47 2.34 -27.68
CA ILE A 110 4.68 0.90 -27.51
C ILE A 110 5.94 0.56 -26.71
N ILE A 111 5.87 -0.55 -25.97
CA ILE A 111 7.01 -1.22 -25.35
C ILE A 111 7.31 -2.50 -26.14
N VAL A 112 8.57 -2.65 -26.54
CA VAL A 112 9.05 -3.76 -27.35
C VAL A 112 9.79 -4.75 -26.45
N PHE A 113 9.35 -5.99 -26.46
CA PHE A 113 9.97 -7.12 -25.80
C PHE A 113 10.50 -8.13 -26.80
N ASN A 114 11.48 -8.93 -26.38
CA ASN A 114 11.92 -10.12 -27.08
C ASN A 114 11.62 -11.34 -26.20
N LEU A 115 10.84 -12.27 -26.72
CA LEU A 115 10.61 -13.58 -26.12
C LEU A 115 11.55 -14.58 -26.79
N VAL A 116 12.34 -15.26 -25.96
CA VAL A 116 13.31 -16.29 -26.36
C VAL A 116 12.81 -17.63 -25.85
N ASP A 117 12.48 -18.54 -26.75
CA ASP A 117 12.32 -19.96 -26.42
C ASP A 117 13.72 -20.56 -26.21
N LEU A 118 14.02 -21.05 -25.00
CA LEU A 118 15.35 -21.55 -24.63
C LEU A 118 15.59 -22.98 -25.14
N GLU A 119 14.55 -23.72 -25.47
CA GLU A 119 14.64 -25.10 -25.97
C GLU A 119 14.85 -25.11 -27.49
N ASN A 120 14.07 -24.29 -28.21
CA ASN A 120 14.07 -24.24 -29.67
C ASN A 120 14.92 -23.09 -30.24
N ASN A 121 15.46 -22.23 -29.37
CA ASN A 121 16.26 -21.04 -29.71
C ASN A 121 15.53 -20.09 -30.68
N ILE A 122 14.21 -19.98 -30.53
CA ILE A 122 13.36 -19.12 -31.37
C ILE A 122 13.17 -17.77 -30.68
N ASN A 123 13.31 -16.69 -31.45
CA ASN A 123 13.14 -15.32 -30.98
C ASN A 123 11.90 -14.67 -31.59
N TYR A 124 11.03 -14.14 -30.74
CA TYR A 124 9.81 -13.42 -31.14
C TYR A 124 9.80 -12.00 -30.56
N LYS A 125 9.63 -11.01 -31.44
CA LYS A 125 9.40 -9.63 -31.01
C LYS A 125 7.93 -9.42 -30.66
N ILE A 126 7.69 -8.91 -29.46
CA ILE A 126 6.35 -8.61 -28.94
C ILE A 126 6.27 -7.10 -28.74
N ASN A 127 5.26 -6.47 -29.33
CA ASN A 127 4.95 -5.06 -29.11
C ASN A 127 3.69 -4.98 -28.24
N LEU A 128 3.79 -4.31 -27.10
CA LEU A 128 2.65 -4.04 -26.22
C LEU A 128 2.39 -2.55 -26.14
N ALA A 129 1.13 -2.16 -26.07
CA ALA A 129 0.76 -0.77 -25.83
C ALA A 129 1.30 -0.32 -24.47
N LYS A 130 1.92 0.87 -24.44
CA LYS A 130 2.65 1.37 -23.27
C LYS A 130 1.71 1.65 -22.10
N ASP A 131 0.55 2.22 -22.39
CA ASP A 131 -0.53 2.45 -21.42
C ASP A 131 -1.03 1.14 -20.78
N PHE A 132 -1.17 0.07 -21.56
CA PHE A 132 -1.55 -1.25 -21.05
C PHE A 132 -0.52 -1.80 -20.07
N VAL A 133 0.77 -1.71 -20.39
CA VAL A 133 1.84 -2.17 -19.48
C VAL A 133 1.83 -1.34 -18.20
N ILE A 134 1.75 -0.02 -18.31
CA ILE A 134 1.69 0.90 -17.15
C ILE A 134 0.48 0.60 -16.27
N TYR A 135 -0.69 0.39 -16.87
CA TYR A 135 -1.92 0.05 -16.18
C TYR A 135 -1.76 -1.23 -15.34
N ASN A 136 -1.20 -2.30 -15.93
CA ASN A 136 -0.98 -3.56 -15.23
C ASN A 136 0.00 -3.43 -14.05
N ILE A 137 1.07 -2.64 -14.21
CA ILE A 137 2.00 -2.38 -13.10
C ILE A 137 1.29 -1.61 -11.99
N ASN A 138 0.56 -0.54 -12.33
CA ASN A 138 -0.13 0.29 -11.34
C ASN A 138 -1.22 -0.48 -10.57
N ILE A 139 -1.97 -1.37 -11.24
CA ILE A 139 -2.93 -2.25 -10.57
C ILE A 139 -2.23 -3.22 -9.63
N SER A 140 -1.11 -3.78 -10.05
CA SER A 140 -0.32 -4.70 -9.22
C SER A 140 0.22 -4.00 -7.97
N GLU A 141 0.73 -2.77 -8.10
CA GLU A 141 1.15 -1.93 -6.97
C GLU A 141 0.00 -1.61 -6.02
N LYS A 142 -1.19 -1.29 -6.57
CA LYS A 142 -2.41 -1.10 -5.78
C LYS A 142 -2.72 -2.38 -5.01
N ALA A 143 -2.78 -3.53 -5.67
CA ALA A 143 -3.07 -4.82 -5.04
C ALA A 143 -2.06 -5.14 -3.92
N ALA A 144 -0.76 -4.93 -4.15
CA ALA A 144 0.30 -5.13 -3.16
C ALA A 144 0.12 -4.23 -1.92
N LYS A 145 -0.24 -2.95 -2.11
CA LYS A 145 -0.53 -2.02 -0.99
C LYS A 145 -1.71 -2.50 -0.16
N TYR A 146 -2.77 -3.00 -0.81
CA TYR A 146 -3.92 -3.58 -0.11
C TYR A 146 -3.53 -4.85 0.64
N GLN A 147 -2.79 -5.76 0.01
CA GLN A 147 -2.31 -6.99 0.64
C GLN A 147 -1.47 -6.67 1.88
N LYS A 148 -0.46 -5.79 1.75
CA LYS A 148 0.40 -5.35 2.86
C LYS A 148 -0.38 -4.80 4.04
N LYS A 149 -1.43 -4.01 3.79
CA LYS A 149 -2.28 -3.45 4.86
C LYS A 149 -2.94 -4.56 5.68
N TYR A 150 -3.47 -5.59 5.02
CA TYR A 150 -4.12 -6.70 5.69
C TYR A 150 -3.12 -7.67 6.33
N ASP A 151 -1.95 -7.89 5.71
CA ASP A 151 -0.84 -8.64 6.31
C ASP A 151 -0.49 -8.07 7.68
N ILE A 152 -0.23 -6.76 7.73
CA ILE A 152 0.11 -6.06 8.98
C ILE A 152 -1.04 -6.18 10.00
N PHE A 153 -2.28 -5.94 9.57
CA PHE A 153 -3.44 -6.01 10.47
C PHE A 153 -3.58 -7.40 11.11
N TYR A 154 -3.52 -8.46 10.31
CA TYR A 154 -3.68 -9.83 10.81
C TYR A 154 -2.48 -10.29 11.64
N SER A 155 -1.25 -9.88 11.29
CA SER A 155 -0.06 -10.14 12.12
C SER A 155 -0.17 -9.49 13.49
N LEU A 156 -0.54 -8.21 13.57
CA LEU A 156 -0.70 -7.50 14.84
C LEU A 156 -1.84 -8.07 15.69
N LEU A 157 -2.96 -8.44 15.05
CA LEU A 157 -4.08 -9.06 15.73
C LEU A 157 -3.73 -10.44 16.28
N GLY A 158 -2.97 -11.24 15.54
CA GLY A 158 -2.43 -12.52 16.01
C GLY A 158 -1.58 -12.35 17.26
N LEU A 159 -0.55 -11.49 17.19
CA LEU A 159 0.34 -11.19 18.32
C LEU A 159 -0.43 -10.71 19.56
N SER A 160 -1.41 -9.82 19.37
CA SER A 160 -2.21 -9.28 20.48
C SER A 160 -3.02 -10.38 21.19
N ILE A 161 -3.56 -11.35 20.44
CA ILE A 161 -4.30 -12.47 21.01
C ILE A 161 -3.34 -13.43 21.72
N ASP A 162 -2.17 -13.70 21.15
CA ASP A 162 -1.15 -14.55 21.77
C ASP A 162 -0.70 -13.96 23.12
N THR A 163 -0.43 -12.66 23.18
CA THR A 163 -0.11 -11.96 24.44
C THR A 163 -1.24 -12.07 25.47
N LEU A 164 -2.51 -11.87 25.06
CA LEU A 164 -3.66 -12.05 25.97
C LEU A 164 -3.76 -13.48 26.50
N VAL A 165 -3.44 -14.49 25.69
CA VAL A 165 -3.44 -15.89 26.10
C VAL A 165 -2.31 -16.17 27.10
N GLU A 166 -1.13 -15.61 26.89
CA GLU A 166 0.01 -15.70 27.82
C GLU A 166 -0.30 -15.03 29.16
N GLU A 167 -0.88 -13.82 29.17
CA GLU A 167 -1.33 -13.14 30.39
C GLU A 167 -2.35 -13.98 31.18
N VAL A 168 -3.33 -14.58 30.48
CA VAL A 168 -4.30 -15.48 31.13
C VAL A 168 -3.63 -16.73 31.69
N ASN A 169 -2.62 -17.29 31.01
CA ASN A 169 -1.88 -18.44 31.55
C ASN A 169 -1.10 -18.06 32.81
N GLY A 170 -0.40 -16.92 32.80
CA GLY A 170 0.34 -16.45 33.97
C GLY A 170 -0.58 -16.19 35.18
N LEU A 171 -1.81 -15.74 34.95
CA LEU A 171 -2.82 -15.66 36.02
C LEU A 171 -3.23 -17.05 36.50
N LEU A 172 -3.47 -18.01 35.61
CA LEU A 172 -3.88 -19.37 35.99
C LEU A 172 -2.83 -20.13 36.81
N ASP A 173 -1.56 -19.73 36.72
CA ASP A 173 -0.47 -20.30 37.52
C ASP A 173 -0.43 -19.75 38.97
N ASP A 174 -1.27 -18.78 39.34
CA ASP A 174 -1.38 -18.25 40.70
C ASP A 174 -2.12 -19.24 41.62
N GLU A 175 -1.39 -19.76 42.63
CA GLU A 175 -1.88 -20.74 43.61
C GLU A 175 -3.10 -20.27 44.43
N ASN A 176 -3.40 -18.95 44.45
CA ASN A 176 -4.51 -18.39 45.21
C ASN A 176 -5.84 -18.29 44.44
N ILE A 177 -5.89 -18.66 43.16
CA ILE A 177 -7.12 -18.48 42.34
C ILE A 177 -8.18 -19.55 42.64
N SER A 178 -9.44 -19.12 42.71
CA SER A 178 -10.58 -20.01 42.96
C SER A 178 -10.98 -20.87 41.74
N ASN A 179 -11.50 -22.07 42.00
CA ASN A 179 -12.03 -23.00 40.98
C ASN A 179 -13.09 -22.38 40.03
N LYS A 180 -13.89 -21.42 40.50
CA LYS A 180 -14.90 -20.74 39.68
C LYS A 180 -14.25 -19.73 38.73
N GLU A 181 -13.23 -19.02 39.19
CA GLU A 181 -12.47 -18.06 38.39
C GLU A 181 -11.63 -18.76 37.32
N ILE A 182 -10.97 -19.88 37.65
CA ILE A 182 -10.23 -20.73 36.70
C ILE A 182 -11.12 -21.12 35.52
N LYS A 183 -12.32 -21.66 35.78
CA LYS A 183 -13.25 -22.05 34.71
C LYS A 183 -13.64 -20.87 33.81
N ASN A 184 -13.83 -19.69 34.39
CA ASN A 184 -14.19 -18.49 33.66
C ASN A 184 -13.02 -17.96 32.79
N LEU A 185 -11.79 -18.02 33.31
CA LEU A 185 -10.57 -17.66 32.61
C LEU A 185 -10.27 -18.62 31.45
N LEU A 186 -10.42 -19.93 31.67
CA LEU A 186 -10.30 -20.96 30.61
C LEU A 186 -11.30 -20.72 29.48
N ALA A 187 -12.57 -20.42 29.81
CA ALA A 187 -13.58 -20.10 28.81
C ALA A 187 -13.25 -18.84 28.00
N LYS A 188 -12.69 -17.80 28.64
CA LYS A 188 -12.19 -16.59 27.94
C LYS A 188 -11.04 -16.93 27.01
N LYS A 189 -10.05 -17.71 27.48
CA LYS A 189 -8.91 -18.18 26.67
C LYS A 189 -9.37 -18.94 25.43
N GLU A 190 -10.27 -19.92 25.57
CA GLU A 190 -10.81 -20.66 24.43
C GLU A 190 -11.54 -19.77 23.43
N LYS A 191 -12.27 -18.76 23.92
CA LYS A 191 -12.96 -17.78 23.07
C LYS A 191 -11.96 -16.96 22.24
N TYR A 192 -10.84 -16.55 22.83
CA TYR A 192 -9.79 -15.82 22.11
C TYR A 192 -9.09 -16.68 21.06
N ILE A 193 -8.76 -17.94 21.37
CA ILE A 193 -8.18 -18.88 20.39
C ILE A 193 -9.14 -19.12 19.21
N LYS A 194 -10.44 -19.35 19.49
CA LYS A 194 -11.46 -19.51 18.44
C LYS A 194 -11.57 -18.25 17.58
N TYR A 195 -11.48 -17.07 18.19
CA TYR A 195 -11.50 -15.80 17.47
C TYR A 195 -10.27 -15.65 16.55
N GLN A 196 -9.07 -15.96 17.03
CA GLN A 196 -7.83 -15.97 16.25
C GLN A 196 -7.95 -16.89 15.02
N GLN A 197 -8.45 -18.12 15.21
CA GLN A 197 -8.66 -19.06 14.10
C GLN A 197 -9.65 -18.54 13.06
N ALA A 198 -10.76 -17.93 13.50
CA ALA A 198 -11.75 -17.36 12.60
C ALA A 198 -11.19 -16.16 11.80
N VAL A 199 -10.38 -15.33 12.44
CA VAL A 199 -9.65 -14.21 11.83
C VAL A 199 -8.67 -14.72 10.78
N MET A 200 -7.84 -15.72 11.11
CA MET A 200 -6.87 -16.30 10.19
C MET A 200 -7.55 -16.95 8.98
N LYS A 201 -8.68 -17.65 9.18
CA LYS A 201 -9.47 -18.20 8.07
C LYS A 201 -10.02 -17.12 7.14
N LYS A 202 -10.46 -15.97 7.67
CA LYS A 202 -10.86 -14.82 6.86
C LYS A 202 -9.68 -14.22 6.10
N ALA A 203 -8.51 -14.13 6.73
CA ALA A 203 -7.28 -13.68 6.10
C ALA A 203 -6.93 -14.58 4.91
N THR A 204 -6.84 -15.89 5.09
CA THR A 204 -6.57 -16.87 4.01
C THR A 204 -7.58 -16.77 2.88
N LYS A 205 -8.88 -16.67 3.19
CA LYS A 205 -9.92 -16.47 2.17
C LYS A 205 -9.71 -15.16 1.40
N PHE A 206 -9.40 -14.07 2.10
CA PHE A 206 -9.13 -12.78 1.50
C PHE A 206 -7.92 -12.84 0.57
N TYR A 207 -6.79 -13.44 0.98
CA TYR A 207 -5.61 -13.58 0.10
C TYR A 207 -5.91 -14.36 -1.18
N ASN A 208 -6.67 -15.46 -1.06
CA ASN A 208 -7.06 -16.26 -2.22
C ASN A 208 -8.05 -15.55 -3.16
N THR A 209 -8.82 -14.56 -2.65
CA THR A 209 -9.88 -13.87 -3.42
C THR A 209 -9.45 -12.47 -3.90
N SER A 210 -8.49 -11.83 -3.24
CA SER A 210 -8.04 -10.46 -3.57
C SER A 210 -7.40 -10.35 -4.94
N PHE A 211 -6.84 -11.45 -5.45
CA PHE A 211 -6.34 -11.55 -6.83
C PHE A 211 -7.46 -11.49 -7.87
N ALA A 212 -8.69 -11.90 -7.53
CA ALA A 212 -9.85 -11.90 -8.43
C ALA A 212 -10.69 -10.60 -8.36
N TYR A 213 -10.64 -9.86 -7.25
CA TYR A 213 -11.52 -8.70 -7.03
C TYR A 213 -11.09 -7.44 -7.81
N TYR A 214 -9.80 -7.29 -8.13
CA TYR A 214 -9.29 -6.15 -8.89
C TYR A 214 -9.49 -6.27 -10.41
N ASN A 215 -9.76 -7.47 -10.93
CA ASN A 215 -10.06 -7.67 -12.36
C ASN A 215 -11.52 -7.35 -12.73
N ASN A 216 -12.42 -7.15 -11.74
CA ASN A 216 -13.87 -7.11 -11.98
C ASN A 216 -14.58 -5.80 -11.59
N ASN A 217 -13.87 -4.77 -11.12
CA ASN A 217 -14.53 -3.60 -10.49
C ASN A 217 -14.08 -2.21 -11.00
N ASP A 218 -13.50 -2.09 -12.19
CA ASP A 218 -13.24 -0.79 -12.84
C ASP A 218 -14.05 -0.59 -14.15
N GLU A 219 -15.22 -1.26 -14.28
CA GLU A 219 -16.26 -0.97 -15.31
C GLU A 219 -17.49 -0.21 -14.76
N MET A 220 -17.33 0.66 -13.75
CA MET A 220 -18.36 1.64 -13.38
C MET A 220 -17.82 3.05 -13.21
#